data_AF-A0A1T1AV38-F1
#
_entry.id   AF-A0A1T1AV38-F1
#
_cell.length_a   1.000
_cell.length_b   1.000
_cell.length_c   1.000
_cell.angle_alpha   90.00
_cell.angle_beta   90.00
_cell.angle_gamma   90.00
#
_symmetry.space_group_name_H-M   'P 1'
#
loop_
_entity.id
_entity.type
_entity.pdbx_description
1 polymer ?
#
loop_
_entity_poly.entity_id
_entity_poly.type
_entity_poly.pdbx_seq_one_letter_code
_entity_poly.pdbx_strand_id
1 'polypeptide(L)'
;MPYSVAEAHSLFDQLPEFAATRQREIAGMLGPYIESTDRYARLVARLVSFLGHVPPKDEQDRVIRDLLADVFDFLYEARPLILGGNLSVAFPLARRAYESLSLLHLCAVDPKWATKWQAGKQIGNAEVRRALGAHPMGEPEAEMRELYKFFSEAAHPNRSLIPHRMLGEGNEFVLGLIGKPELFFVVDYCSKHLELWHWFAATVSYFYRASIGPVDGAYFQEYHECFEQAKPVKKWLVESLPHLHAEALEIEKAEGRTKNGGVHPIIKPAL
;
A
#
# COMPACT_ATOMS: atom_id res chain seq x y z
N MET A 1 -38.50 -5.10 -2.64
CA MET A 1 -39.15 -6.41 -2.82
C MET A 1 -39.49 -7.01 -1.46
N PRO A 2 -40.42 -7.99 -1.34
CA PRO A 2 -40.61 -8.70 -0.07
C PRO A 2 -39.37 -9.53 0.25
N TYR A 3 -38.98 -9.59 1.52
CA TYR A 3 -37.83 -10.36 1.98
C TYR A 3 -37.92 -11.84 1.58
N SER A 4 -36.81 -12.39 1.07
CA SER A 4 -36.67 -13.79 0.68
C SER A 4 -35.33 -14.36 1.16
N VAL A 5 -35.38 -15.43 1.96
CA VAL A 5 -34.18 -16.17 2.42
C VAL A 5 -33.40 -16.72 1.23
N ALA A 6 -34.10 -17.26 0.23
CA ALA A 6 -33.49 -17.83 -0.97
C ALA A 6 -32.74 -16.77 -1.78
N GLU A 7 -33.30 -15.55 -1.87
CA GLU A 7 -32.64 -14.42 -2.53
C GLU A 7 -31.41 -13.94 -1.76
N ALA A 8 -31.49 -13.87 -0.42
CA ALA A 8 -30.34 -13.52 0.41
C ALA A 8 -29.17 -14.52 0.24
N HIS A 9 -29.47 -15.82 0.21
CA HIS A 9 -28.45 -16.85 -0.08
C HIS A 9 -27.90 -16.72 -1.51
N SER A 10 -28.77 -16.51 -2.49
CA SER A 10 -28.33 -16.31 -3.88
C SER A 10 -27.43 -15.09 -4.04
N LEU A 11 -27.70 -13.98 -3.34
CA LEU A 11 -26.85 -12.78 -3.35
C LEU A 11 -25.50 -13.03 -2.66
N PHE A 12 -25.50 -13.82 -1.58
CA PHE A 12 -24.26 -14.26 -0.93
C PHE A 12 -23.41 -15.14 -1.87
N ASP A 13 -24.04 -16.09 -2.55
CA ASP A 13 -23.36 -16.99 -3.49
C ASP A 13 -22.76 -16.27 -4.71
N GLN A 14 -23.28 -15.08 -5.04
CA GLN A 14 -22.76 -14.20 -6.10
C GLN A 14 -21.55 -13.34 -5.66
N LEU A 15 -21.23 -13.26 -4.36
CA LEU A 15 -20.10 -12.45 -3.88
C LEU A 15 -18.76 -12.74 -4.58
N PRO A 16 -18.38 -14.01 -4.87
CA PRO A 16 -17.16 -14.30 -5.62
C PRO A 16 -17.16 -13.73 -7.04
N GLU A 17 -18.31 -13.71 -7.72
CA GLU A 17 -18.43 -13.16 -9.07
C GLU A 17 -18.31 -11.63 -9.06
N PHE A 18 -18.95 -10.95 -8.09
CA PHE A 18 -18.77 -9.51 -7.91
C PHE A 18 -17.32 -9.14 -7.60
N ALA A 19 -16.64 -9.96 -6.77
CA ALA A 19 -15.23 -9.80 -6.47
C ALA A 19 -14.37 -9.91 -7.74
N ALA A 20 -14.58 -10.97 -8.52
CA ALA A 20 -13.83 -11.25 -9.75
C ALA A 20 -14.06 -10.17 -10.82
N THR A 21 -15.30 -9.70 -10.96
CA THR A 21 -15.66 -8.62 -11.90
C THR A 21 -14.93 -7.34 -11.53
N ARG A 22 -15.06 -6.89 -10.27
CA ARG A 22 -14.38 -5.69 -9.80
C ARG A 22 -12.87 -5.77 -9.96
N GLN A 23 -12.27 -6.89 -9.57
CA GLN A 23 -10.84 -7.12 -9.73
C GLN A 23 -10.43 -6.98 -11.20
N ARG A 24 -11.20 -7.55 -12.13
CA ARG A 24 -10.93 -7.49 -13.57
C ARG A 24 -11.00 -6.06 -14.11
N GLU A 25 -12.07 -5.33 -13.77
CA GLU A 25 -12.26 -3.95 -14.23
C GLU A 25 -11.15 -3.02 -13.71
N ILE A 26 -10.89 -3.06 -12.40
CA ILE A 26 -9.89 -2.19 -11.78
C ILE A 26 -8.47 -2.57 -12.19
N ALA A 27 -8.14 -3.87 -12.21
CA ALA A 27 -6.83 -4.32 -12.68
C ALA A 27 -6.61 -3.98 -14.16
N GLY A 28 -7.65 -4.04 -14.99
CA GLY A 28 -7.59 -3.60 -16.40
C GLY A 28 -7.21 -2.14 -16.54
N MET A 29 -7.73 -1.26 -15.67
CA MET A 29 -7.37 0.17 -15.65
C MET A 29 -5.97 0.42 -15.11
N LEU A 30 -5.47 -0.43 -14.20
CA LEU A 30 -4.23 -0.22 -13.45
C LEU A 30 -3.07 -1.11 -13.90
N GLY A 31 -3.11 -1.63 -15.13
CA GLY A 31 -2.06 -2.46 -15.73
C GLY A 31 -0.63 -1.92 -15.53
N PRO A 32 -0.34 -0.65 -15.86
CA PRO A 32 1.00 -0.08 -15.68
C PRO A 32 1.50 -0.09 -14.23
N TYR A 33 0.59 0.08 -13.26
CA TYR A 33 0.90 -0.01 -11.83
C TYR A 33 1.18 -1.46 -11.40
N ILE A 34 0.42 -2.42 -11.90
CA ILE A 34 0.65 -3.86 -11.65
C ILE A 34 2.03 -4.25 -12.18
N GLU A 35 2.35 -3.88 -13.42
CA GLU A 35 3.65 -4.17 -14.02
C GLU A 35 4.81 -3.55 -13.23
N SER A 36 4.65 -2.31 -12.77
CA SER A 36 5.68 -1.63 -11.97
C SER A 36 5.90 -2.31 -10.63
N THR A 37 4.83 -2.68 -9.91
CA THR A 37 4.93 -3.38 -8.64
C THR A 37 5.44 -4.82 -8.80
N ASP A 38 5.11 -5.52 -9.89
CA ASP A 38 5.68 -6.84 -10.22
C ASP A 38 7.18 -6.76 -10.49
N ARG A 39 7.66 -5.70 -11.15
CA ARG A 39 9.10 -5.50 -11.38
C ARG A 39 9.86 -5.33 -10.06
N TYR A 40 9.35 -4.49 -9.16
CA TYR A 40 9.92 -4.38 -7.82
C TYR A 40 9.87 -5.70 -7.05
N ALA A 41 8.74 -6.42 -7.09
CA ALA A 41 8.60 -7.71 -6.43
C ALA A 41 9.60 -8.75 -6.95
N ARG A 42 9.81 -8.82 -8.28
CA ARG A 42 10.81 -9.70 -8.90
C ARG A 42 12.24 -9.33 -8.50
N LEU A 43 12.55 -8.03 -8.45
CA LEU A 43 13.87 -7.55 -8.01
C LEU A 43 14.16 -7.95 -6.56
N VAL A 44 13.19 -7.80 -5.66
CA VAL A 44 13.32 -8.23 -4.27
C VAL A 44 13.41 -9.76 -4.18
N ALA A 45 12.57 -10.50 -4.91
CA ALA A 45 12.62 -11.96 -4.93
C ALA A 45 13.98 -12.49 -5.40
N ARG A 46 14.59 -11.85 -6.40
CA ARG A 46 15.95 -12.15 -6.88
C ARG A 46 16.99 -11.96 -5.78
N LEU A 47 16.92 -10.84 -5.05
CA LEU A 47 17.79 -10.59 -3.90
C LEU A 47 17.58 -11.64 -2.79
N VAL A 48 16.34 -11.95 -2.43
CA VAL A 48 16.02 -12.98 -1.43
C VAL A 48 16.54 -14.36 -1.84
N SER A 49 16.38 -14.72 -3.11
CA SER A 49 16.94 -15.97 -3.65
C SER A 49 18.45 -16.03 -3.48
N PHE A 50 19.16 -14.93 -3.76
CA PHE A 50 20.61 -14.84 -3.50
C PHE A 50 20.93 -15.00 -2.02
N LEU A 51 20.22 -14.28 -1.13
CA LEU A 51 20.42 -14.34 0.32
C LEU A 51 20.14 -15.73 0.89
N GLY A 52 19.27 -16.53 0.27
CA GLY A 52 19.01 -17.92 0.64
C GLY A 52 20.24 -18.84 0.54
N HIS A 53 21.25 -18.45 -0.24
CA HIS A 53 22.50 -19.18 -0.39
C HIS A 53 23.65 -18.61 0.45
N VAL A 54 23.41 -17.53 1.19
CA VAL A 54 24.45 -16.82 1.95
C VAL A 54 24.02 -16.71 3.42
N PRO A 55 24.74 -17.35 4.37
CA PRO A 55 24.44 -17.21 5.79
C PRO A 55 24.43 -15.75 6.24
N PRO A 56 23.59 -15.37 7.21
CA PRO A 56 23.59 -14.01 7.72
C PRO A 56 24.93 -13.68 8.38
N LYS A 57 25.53 -12.55 8.00
CA LYS A 57 26.88 -12.15 8.43
C LYS A 57 26.95 -11.70 9.89
N ASP A 58 25.89 -11.07 10.38
CA ASP A 58 25.80 -10.50 11.72
C ASP A 58 24.32 -10.40 12.16
N GLU A 59 24.11 -9.85 13.36
CA GLU A 59 22.77 -9.62 13.91
C GLU A 59 21.95 -8.64 13.06
N GLN A 60 22.58 -7.57 12.56
CA GLN A 60 21.90 -6.59 11.73
C GLN A 60 21.35 -7.23 10.46
N ASP A 61 22.14 -8.06 9.77
CA ASP A 61 21.71 -8.81 8.58
C ASP A 61 20.50 -9.72 8.88
N ARG A 62 20.49 -10.45 10.01
CA ARG A 62 19.33 -11.27 10.39
C ARG A 62 18.07 -10.43 10.53
N VAL A 63 18.15 -9.33 11.28
CA VAL A 63 17.01 -8.42 11.50
C VAL A 63 16.52 -7.82 10.17
N ILE A 64 17.43 -7.43 9.27
CA ILE A 64 17.05 -6.91 7.96
C ILE A 64 16.35 -7.98 7.12
N ARG A 65 16.80 -9.23 7.14
CA ARG A 65 16.12 -10.33 6.42
C ARG A 65 14.72 -10.59 6.95
N ASP A 66 14.55 -10.60 8.27
CA ASP A 66 13.24 -10.83 8.91
C ASP A 66 12.26 -9.68 8.58
N LEU A 67 12.70 -8.43 8.72
CA LEU A 67 11.88 -7.27 8.38
C LEU A 67 11.61 -7.17 6.87
N LEU A 68 12.57 -7.58 6.02
CA LEU A 68 12.39 -7.62 4.57
C LEU A 68 11.23 -8.54 4.20
N ALA A 69 11.17 -9.74 4.78
CA ALA A 69 10.07 -10.67 4.56
C ALA A 69 8.73 -10.07 5.00
N ASP A 70 8.67 -9.50 6.21
CA ASP A 70 7.46 -8.84 6.74
C ASP A 70 6.97 -7.72 5.81
N VAL A 71 7.87 -6.85 5.34
CA VAL A 71 7.53 -5.77 4.40
C VAL A 71 7.02 -6.32 3.08
N PHE A 72 7.70 -7.33 2.51
CA PHE A 72 7.29 -7.94 1.25
C PHE A 72 5.87 -8.52 1.34
N ASP A 73 5.58 -9.31 2.38
CA ASP A 73 4.29 -9.96 2.56
C ASP A 73 3.16 -8.92 2.64
N PHE A 74 3.33 -7.86 3.44
CA PHE A 74 2.30 -6.83 3.54
C PHE A 74 2.12 -6.02 2.25
N LEU A 75 3.22 -5.69 1.54
CA LEU A 75 3.11 -4.99 0.26
C LEU A 75 2.44 -5.87 -0.80
N TYR A 76 2.82 -7.15 -0.86
CA TYR A 76 2.30 -8.09 -1.84
C TYR A 76 0.80 -8.35 -1.63
N GLU A 77 0.39 -8.63 -0.38
CA GLU A 77 -1.00 -8.90 -0.01
C GLU A 77 -1.91 -7.66 -0.08
N ALA A 78 -1.37 -6.46 0.17
CA ALA A 78 -2.16 -5.24 0.05
C ALA A 78 -2.62 -4.96 -1.39
N ARG A 79 -1.81 -5.32 -2.41
CA ARG A 79 -2.11 -5.00 -3.81
C ARG A 79 -3.44 -5.55 -4.32
N PRO A 80 -3.75 -6.87 -4.24
CA PRO A 80 -5.05 -7.39 -4.70
C PRO A 80 -6.22 -6.79 -3.93
N LEU A 81 -6.05 -6.40 -2.68
CA LEU A 81 -7.09 -5.71 -1.91
C LEU A 81 -7.32 -4.28 -2.39
N ILE A 82 -6.25 -3.55 -2.74
CA ILE A 82 -6.34 -2.23 -3.37
C ILE A 82 -7.07 -2.33 -4.71
N LEU A 83 -6.64 -3.27 -5.57
CA LEU A 83 -7.25 -3.51 -6.88
C LEU A 83 -8.68 -4.05 -6.77
N GLY A 84 -9.01 -4.74 -5.69
CA GLY A 84 -10.39 -5.15 -5.37
C GLY A 84 -11.23 -4.02 -4.76
N GLY A 85 -10.71 -2.79 -4.65
CA GLY A 85 -11.38 -1.69 -3.98
C GLY A 85 -11.75 -1.99 -2.52
N ASN A 86 -11.06 -2.95 -1.88
CA ASN A 86 -11.26 -3.33 -0.49
C ASN A 86 -10.42 -2.43 0.44
N LEU A 87 -10.71 -1.13 0.29
CA LEU A 87 -10.24 0.03 1.04
C LEU A 87 -9.81 -0.30 2.47
N SER A 88 -10.85 -0.59 3.25
CA SER A 88 -10.81 -0.82 4.69
C SER A 88 -9.93 -1.98 5.12
N VAL A 89 -9.68 -2.96 4.25
CA VAL A 89 -8.80 -4.11 4.55
C VAL A 89 -7.39 -3.89 4.03
N ALA A 90 -7.24 -3.18 2.91
CA ALA A 90 -5.93 -2.78 2.41
C ALA A 90 -5.21 -1.80 3.36
N PHE A 91 -5.94 -0.88 4.03
CA PHE A 91 -5.32 0.16 4.86
C PHE A 91 -4.48 -0.37 6.03
N PRO A 92 -4.97 -1.30 6.87
CA PRO A 92 -4.15 -1.85 7.93
C PRO A 92 -2.88 -2.55 7.41
N LEU A 93 -2.96 -3.24 6.26
CA LEU A 93 -1.80 -3.92 5.67
C LEU A 93 -0.79 -2.91 5.13
N ALA A 94 -1.23 -1.89 4.39
CA ALA A 94 -0.35 -0.85 3.87
C ALA A 94 0.32 -0.05 5.00
N ARG A 95 -0.43 0.23 6.08
CA ARG A 95 0.13 0.83 7.31
C ARG A 95 1.21 -0.06 7.91
N ARG A 96 0.94 -1.36 8.02
CA ARG A 96 1.89 -2.31 8.60
C ARG A 96 3.15 -2.43 7.74
N ALA A 97 3.01 -2.46 6.41
CA ALA A 97 4.14 -2.39 5.47
C ALA A 97 4.99 -1.14 5.71
N TYR A 98 4.37 0.04 5.83
CA TYR A 98 5.08 1.29 6.13
C TYR A 98 5.81 1.24 7.49
N GLU A 99 5.14 0.76 8.54
CA GLU A 99 5.74 0.66 9.88
C GLU A 99 6.96 -0.28 9.88
N SER A 100 6.84 -1.44 9.25
CA SER A 100 7.94 -2.41 9.12
C SER A 100 9.05 -1.89 8.21
N LEU A 101 8.74 -1.20 7.12
CA LEU A 101 9.72 -0.63 6.19
C LEU A 101 10.52 0.51 6.82
N SER A 102 9.85 1.43 7.52
CA SER A 102 10.55 2.50 8.23
C SER A 102 11.49 1.94 9.31
N LEU A 103 11.08 0.89 10.02
CA LEU A 103 11.96 0.20 10.97
C LEU A 103 13.11 -0.53 10.27
N LEU A 104 12.85 -1.22 9.16
CA LEU A 104 13.87 -1.86 8.32
C LEU A 104 14.92 -0.84 7.90
N HIS A 105 14.50 0.31 7.38
CA HIS A 105 15.41 1.37 6.97
C HIS A 105 16.25 1.87 8.14
N LEU A 106 15.64 2.10 9.31
CA LEU A 106 16.36 2.52 10.50
C LEU A 106 17.40 1.48 10.95
N CYS A 107 17.02 0.21 10.99
CA CYS A 107 17.92 -0.89 11.31
C CYS A 107 19.05 -1.02 10.28
N ALA A 108 18.83 -0.67 9.01
CA ALA A 108 19.82 -0.76 7.95
C ALA A 108 20.89 0.35 8.06
N VAL A 109 20.48 1.55 8.48
CA VAL A 109 21.38 2.72 8.57
C VAL A 109 22.03 2.87 9.95
N ASP A 110 21.43 2.31 11.01
CA ASP A 110 21.94 2.40 12.37
C ASP A 110 21.80 1.04 13.11
N PRO A 111 22.89 0.23 13.17
CA PRO A 111 22.86 -1.13 13.70
C PRO A 111 22.35 -1.26 15.14
N LYS A 112 22.45 -0.20 15.95
CA LYS A 112 21.99 -0.25 17.35
C LYS A 112 20.48 -0.52 17.46
N TRP A 113 19.71 -0.17 16.42
CA TRP A 113 18.28 -0.45 16.38
C TRP A 113 17.98 -1.90 16.06
N ALA A 114 18.81 -2.54 15.23
CA ALA A 114 18.71 -3.97 15.02
C ALA A 114 18.94 -4.74 16.33
N THR A 115 19.95 -4.36 17.13
CA THR A 115 20.18 -4.96 18.45
C THR A 115 19.01 -4.76 19.42
N LYS A 116 18.42 -3.55 19.45
CA LYS A 116 17.23 -3.31 20.27
C LYS A 116 16.07 -4.21 19.84
N TRP A 117 15.82 -4.31 18.53
CA TRP A 117 14.73 -5.12 17.99
C TRP A 117 14.95 -6.62 18.26
N GLN A 118 16.17 -7.12 18.01
CA GLN A 118 16.57 -8.50 18.28
C GLN A 118 16.40 -8.88 19.76
N ALA A 119 16.60 -7.93 20.67
CA ALA A 119 16.35 -8.11 22.11
C ALA A 119 14.84 -8.15 22.48
N GLY A 120 13.93 -8.13 21.50
CA GLY A 120 12.48 -8.17 21.70
C GLY A 120 11.87 -6.83 22.09
N LYS A 121 12.59 -5.71 21.96
CA LYS A 121 12.05 -4.40 22.30
C LYS A 121 11.04 -3.95 21.24
N GLN A 122 9.84 -3.58 21.69
CA GLN A 122 8.89 -2.86 20.84
C GLN A 122 9.42 -1.43 20.58
N ILE A 123 9.65 -1.11 19.30
CA ILE A 123 10.11 0.20 18.86
C ILE A 123 8.92 0.92 18.23
N GLY A 124 8.49 2.04 18.84
CA GLY A 124 7.31 2.77 18.37
C GLY A 124 7.61 3.56 17.09
N ASN A 125 6.65 3.69 16.17
CA ASN A 125 6.87 4.40 14.90
C ASN A 125 7.27 5.88 15.10
N ALA A 126 6.77 6.54 16.15
CA ALA A 126 7.22 7.90 16.49
C ALA A 126 8.71 7.98 16.89
N GLU A 127 9.26 6.93 17.51
CA GLU A 127 10.68 6.81 17.80
C GLU A 127 11.47 6.56 16.51
N VAL A 128 10.96 5.66 15.63
CA VAL A 128 11.55 5.37 14.32
C VAL A 128 11.68 6.64 13.47
N ARG A 129 10.58 7.40 13.31
CA ARG A 129 10.56 8.62 12.50
C ARG A 129 11.55 9.68 12.98
N ARG A 130 11.63 9.87 14.30
CA ARG A 130 12.56 10.84 14.89
C ARG A 130 14.01 10.42 14.68
N ALA A 131 14.30 9.13 14.82
CA ALA A 131 15.65 8.60 14.62
C ALA A 131 16.09 8.70 13.15
N LEU A 132 15.21 8.33 12.21
CA LEU A 132 15.45 8.50 10.77
C LEU A 132 15.59 9.98 10.38
N GLY A 133 14.73 10.86 10.88
CA GLY A 133 14.80 12.30 10.58
C GLY A 133 16.06 13.00 11.08
N ALA A 134 16.77 12.41 12.05
CA ALA A 134 18.06 12.89 12.52
C ALA A 134 19.26 12.25 11.79
N HIS A 135 19.04 11.19 11.02
CA HIS A 135 20.10 10.44 10.36
C HIS A 135 20.38 10.99 8.94
N PRO A 136 21.64 11.19 8.51
CA PRO A 136 21.95 11.73 7.18
C PRO A 136 21.44 10.89 5.99
N MET A 137 21.22 9.60 6.23
CA MET A 137 20.65 8.67 5.26
C MET A 137 19.19 8.28 5.55
N GLY A 138 18.54 8.98 6.49
CA GLY A 138 17.14 8.74 6.79
C GLY A 138 16.21 9.64 5.97
N GLU A 139 14.93 9.57 6.29
CA GLU A 139 13.88 10.36 5.65
C GLU A 139 13.47 11.56 6.52
N PRO A 140 13.02 12.68 5.94
CA PRO A 140 12.52 13.82 6.73
C PRO A 140 11.35 13.42 7.64
N GLU A 141 11.40 13.83 8.92
CA GLU A 141 10.37 13.47 9.90
C GLU A 141 8.97 13.94 9.48
N ALA A 142 8.88 15.11 8.84
CA ALA A 142 7.62 15.67 8.35
C ALA A 142 6.98 14.80 7.27
N GLU A 143 7.75 14.33 6.30
CA GLU A 143 7.25 13.48 5.20
C GLU A 143 6.79 12.13 5.73
N MET A 144 7.58 11.50 6.60
CA MET A 144 7.18 10.26 7.27
C MET A 144 5.93 10.45 8.14
N ARG A 145 5.74 11.62 8.76
CA ARG A 145 4.54 11.92 9.55
C ARG A 145 3.30 12.00 8.66
N GLU A 146 3.40 12.63 7.50
CA GLU A 146 2.30 12.68 6.52
C GLU A 146 1.98 11.30 5.95
N LEU A 147 2.99 10.49 5.60
CA LEU A 147 2.78 9.11 5.16
C LEU A 147 2.12 8.26 6.26
N TYR A 148 2.61 8.33 7.50
CA TYR A 148 2.00 7.64 8.61
C TYR A 148 0.55 8.10 8.84
N LYS A 149 0.28 9.40 8.75
CA LYS A 149 -1.06 9.96 8.88
C LYS A 149 -1.97 9.40 7.80
N PHE A 150 -1.56 9.40 6.54
CA PHE A 150 -2.31 8.82 5.43
C PHE A 150 -2.73 7.36 5.70
N PHE A 151 -1.75 6.50 6.03
CA PHE A 151 -2.06 5.09 6.30
C PHE A 151 -2.82 4.86 7.62
N SER A 152 -2.68 5.76 8.60
CA SER A 152 -3.36 5.64 9.89
C SER A 152 -4.78 6.18 9.89
N GLU A 153 -5.04 7.31 9.21
CA GLU A 153 -6.36 7.91 9.07
C GLU A 153 -7.35 6.91 8.50
N ALA A 154 -6.85 6.06 7.60
CA ALA A 154 -7.62 5.02 6.95
C ALA A 154 -7.70 3.70 7.70
N ALA A 155 -6.80 3.44 8.65
CA ALA A 155 -6.89 2.30 9.55
C ALA A 155 -7.95 2.47 10.65
N HIS A 156 -8.44 3.69 10.88
CA HIS A 156 -9.46 3.98 11.89
C HIS A 156 -10.84 4.16 11.22
N PRO A 157 -11.89 3.42 11.65
CA PRO A 157 -13.24 3.59 11.15
C PRO A 157 -13.71 5.05 11.23
N ASN A 158 -14.04 5.65 10.10
CA ASN A 158 -14.63 6.98 10.04
C ASN A 158 -15.60 7.11 8.86
N ARG A 159 -16.52 8.08 8.95
CA ARG A 159 -17.59 8.22 7.96
C ARG A 159 -17.11 8.68 6.58
N SER A 160 -15.97 9.36 6.52
CA SER A 160 -15.35 9.79 5.26
C SER A 160 -14.70 8.65 4.48
N LEU A 161 -14.43 7.52 5.12
CA LEU A 161 -13.79 6.35 4.52
C LEU A 161 -14.67 5.10 4.50
N ILE A 162 -15.70 5.05 5.36
CA ILE A 162 -16.74 4.03 5.33
C ILE A 162 -17.94 4.61 4.56
N PRO A 163 -18.08 4.29 3.26
CA PRO A 163 -19.13 4.88 2.42
C PRO A 163 -20.52 4.50 2.92
N HIS A 164 -21.51 5.36 2.69
CA HIS A 164 -22.91 4.99 2.91
C HIS A 164 -23.29 3.89 1.94
N ARG A 165 -23.70 2.74 2.45
CA ARG A 165 -24.11 1.63 1.59
C ARG A 165 -25.62 1.61 1.34
N MET A 166 -26.40 2.50 1.98
CA MET A 166 -27.85 2.64 1.80
C MET A 166 -28.65 1.35 2.07
N LEU A 167 -28.16 0.49 2.98
CA LEU A 167 -28.89 -0.72 3.36
C LEU A 167 -30.25 -0.33 3.96
N GLY A 168 -31.33 -0.78 3.32
CA GLY A 168 -32.70 -0.40 3.69
C GLY A 168 -33.19 0.95 3.13
N GLU A 169 -32.33 1.67 2.41
CA GLU A 169 -32.60 2.97 1.77
C GLU A 169 -32.56 2.85 0.23
N GLY A 170 -33.07 1.74 -0.31
CA GLY A 170 -33.04 1.44 -1.75
C GLY A 170 -31.99 0.39 -2.15
N ASN A 171 -31.05 0.04 -1.26
CA ASN A 171 -30.21 -1.16 -1.40
C ASN A 171 -30.67 -2.26 -0.45
N GLU A 172 -30.90 -3.45 -0.99
CA GLU A 172 -31.40 -4.61 -0.24
C GLU A 172 -30.26 -5.47 0.33
N PHE A 173 -29.05 -5.38 -0.23
CA PHE A 173 -27.88 -6.15 0.20
C PHE A 173 -26.59 -5.37 -0.06
N VAL A 174 -25.72 -5.28 0.94
CA VAL A 174 -24.50 -4.43 0.90
C VAL A 174 -23.24 -5.08 1.43
N LEU A 175 -23.32 -6.36 1.78
CA LEU A 175 -22.18 -7.11 2.33
C LEU A 175 -21.16 -7.40 1.21
N GLY A 176 -19.90 -7.57 1.60
CA GLY A 176 -18.82 -7.84 0.65
C GLY A 176 -18.55 -6.70 -0.34
N LEU A 177 -18.23 -7.07 -1.58
CA LEU A 177 -17.77 -6.20 -2.66
C LEU A 177 -18.92 -5.73 -3.56
N ILE A 178 -20.05 -5.36 -2.97
CA ILE A 178 -21.24 -4.92 -3.72
C ILE A 178 -21.30 -3.39 -3.86
N GLY A 179 -20.76 -2.62 -2.91
CA GLY A 179 -20.71 -1.16 -3.00
C GLY A 179 -19.61 -0.68 -3.97
N LYS A 180 -19.94 0.20 -4.92
CA LYS A 180 -18.99 0.75 -5.90
C LYS A 180 -17.77 1.40 -5.20
N PRO A 181 -16.53 0.96 -5.48
CA PRO A 181 -15.36 1.61 -4.91
C PRO A 181 -15.15 2.97 -5.58
N GLU A 182 -14.70 3.95 -4.80
CA GLU A 182 -14.34 5.26 -5.33
C GLU A 182 -12.94 5.17 -5.95
N LEU A 183 -12.86 5.35 -7.28
CA LEU A 183 -11.63 5.16 -8.04
C LEU A 183 -10.51 6.12 -7.63
N PHE A 184 -10.84 7.34 -7.19
CA PHE A 184 -9.83 8.28 -6.71
C PHE A 184 -9.08 7.73 -5.49
N PHE A 185 -9.77 7.08 -4.54
CA PHE A 185 -9.11 6.45 -3.41
C PHE A 185 -8.26 5.26 -3.87
N VAL A 186 -8.75 4.43 -4.80
CA VAL A 186 -7.96 3.33 -5.34
C VAL A 186 -6.64 3.84 -5.94
N VAL A 187 -6.70 4.91 -6.74
CA VAL A 187 -5.53 5.51 -7.39
C VAL A 187 -4.58 6.15 -6.39
N ASP A 188 -5.09 6.85 -5.37
CA ASP A 188 -4.26 7.46 -4.32
C ASP A 188 -3.48 6.37 -3.56
N TYR A 189 -4.14 5.24 -3.28
CA TYR A 189 -3.51 4.09 -2.65
C TYR A 189 -2.49 3.40 -3.55
N CYS A 190 -2.76 3.22 -4.84
CA CYS A 190 -1.76 2.72 -5.78
C CYS A 190 -0.52 3.62 -5.81
N SER A 191 -0.74 4.94 -5.76
CA SER A 191 0.31 5.96 -5.74
C SER A 191 1.22 5.79 -4.52
N LYS A 192 0.63 5.66 -3.31
CA LYS A 192 1.39 5.49 -2.07
C LYS A 192 1.99 4.10 -1.91
N HIS A 193 1.31 3.06 -2.38
CA HIS A 193 1.83 1.70 -2.40
C HIS A 193 3.06 1.55 -3.31
N LEU A 194 3.04 2.21 -4.48
CA LEU A 194 4.20 2.26 -5.37
C LEU A 194 5.40 2.99 -4.75
N GLU A 195 5.16 4.07 -3.98
CA GLU A 195 6.22 4.73 -3.20
C GLU A 195 6.87 3.77 -2.19
N LEU A 196 6.06 2.97 -1.48
CA LEU A 196 6.58 1.98 -0.53
C LEU A 196 7.41 0.89 -1.21
N TRP A 197 6.98 0.38 -2.38
CA TRP A 197 7.76 -0.57 -3.17
C TRP A 197 9.12 0.00 -3.58
N HIS A 198 9.14 1.25 -4.04
CA HIS A 198 10.37 1.92 -4.40
C HIS A 198 11.31 2.07 -3.19
N TRP A 199 10.79 2.59 -2.08
CA TRP A 199 11.57 2.77 -0.85
C TRP A 199 12.12 1.43 -0.35
N PHE A 200 11.29 0.40 -0.32
CA PHE A 200 11.68 -0.96 0.04
C PHE A 200 12.83 -1.48 -0.82
N ALA A 201 12.67 -1.45 -2.15
CA ALA A 201 13.69 -1.89 -3.08
C ALA A 201 14.99 -1.10 -2.93
N ALA A 202 14.91 0.22 -2.75
CA ALA A 202 16.08 1.08 -2.55
C ALA A 202 16.85 0.71 -1.27
N THR A 203 16.14 0.55 -0.15
CA THR A 203 16.76 0.23 1.14
C THR A 203 17.48 -1.12 1.10
N VAL A 204 16.82 -2.18 0.61
CA VAL A 204 17.42 -3.52 0.61
C VAL A 204 18.53 -3.64 -0.44
N SER A 205 18.36 -3.04 -1.63
CA SER A 205 19.39 -3.02 -2.68
C SER A 205 20.64 -2.31 -2.18
N TYR A 206 20.48 -1.17 -1.52
CA TYR A 206 21.60 -0.42 -0.97
C TYR A 206 22.30 -1.19 0.15
N PHE A 207 21.56 -1.78 1.09
CA PHE A 207 22.13 -2.54 2.21
C PHE A 207 22.96 -3.74 1.73
N TYR A 208 22.49 -4.45 0.70
CA TYR A 208 23.16 -5.64 0.17
C TYR A 208 24.09 -5.38 -1.02
N ARG A 209 24.34 -4.12 -1.39
CA ARG A 209 25.09 -3.77 -2.61
C ARG A 209 26.47 -4.41 -2.74
N ALA A 210 27.20 -4.50 -1.64
CA ALA A 210 28.53 -5.11 -1.62
C ALA A 210 28.49 -6.63 -1.75
N SER A 211 27.35 -7.26 -1.42
CA SER A 211 27.17 -8.70 -1.49
C SER A 211 26.62 -9.14 -2.84
N ILE A 212 25.56 -8.49 -3.34
CA ILE A 212 24.90 -8.90 -4.58
C ILE A 212 25.62 -8.38 -5.83
N GLY A 213 26.18 -7.18 -5.80
CA GLY A 213 26.81 -6.55 -6.98
C GLY A 213 27.92 -7.39 -7.64
N PRO A 214 28.85 -8.00 -6.88
CA PRO A 214 29.91 -8.85 -7.47
C PRO A 214 29.40 -10.18 -8.05
N VAL A 215 28.27 -10.69 -7.55
CA VAL A 215 27.69 -11.98 -7.95
C VAL A 215 26.73 -11.79 -9.12
N ASP A 216 26.09 -10.63 -9.16
CA ASP A 216 25.02 -10.31 -10.08
C ASP A 216 25.19 -8.90 -10.67
N GLY A 217 26.01 -8.82 -11.71
CA GLY A 217 26.36 -7.56 -12.37
C GLY A 217 25.18 -6.84 -13.03
N ALA A 218 24.07 -7.53 -13.29
CA ALA A 218 22.86 -6.93 -13.90
C ALA A 218 21.91 -6.33 -12.85
N TYR A 219 22.02 -6.72 -11.58
CA TYR A 219 21.06 -6.37 -10.54
C TYR A 219 20.80 -4.86 -10.44
N PHE A 220 21.86 -4.04 -10.42
CA PHE A 220 21.73 -2.59 -10.26
C PHE A 220 21.25 -1.88 -11.52
N GLN A 221 21.55 -2.43 -12.70
CA GLN A 221 20.97 -1.95 -13.95
C GLN A 221 19.45 -2.19 -13.93
N GLU A 222 19.02 -3.40 -13.58
CA GLU A 222 17.59 -3.71 -13.51
C GLU A 222 16.87 -2.91 -12.42
N TYR A 223 17.50 -2.67 -11.26
CA TYR A 223 16.97 -1.75 -10.26
C TYR A 223 16.73 -0.35 -10.85
N HIS A 224 17.71 0.19 -11.57
CA HIS A 224 17.59 1.49 -12.21
C HIS A 224 16.48 1.50 -13.26
N GLU A 225 16.38 0.47 -14.09
CA GLU A 225 15.30 0.33 -15.08
C GLU A 225 13.92 0.25 -14.41
N CYS A 226 13.78 -0.49 -13.30
CA CYS A 226 12.55 -0.54 -12.52
C CYS A 226 12.15 0.85 -12.02
N PHE A 227 13.11 1.61 -11.49
CA PHE A 227 12.87 2.97 -11.02
C PHE A 227 12.45 3.92 -12.14
N GLU A 228 13.17 3.94 -13.27
CA GLU A 228 12.85 4.82 -14.40
C GLU A 228 11.47 4.50 -15.00
N GLN A 229 11.09 3.22 -15.08
CA GLN A 229 9.78 2.81 -15.59
C GLN A 229 8.64 3.11 -14.60
N ALA A 230 8.90 3.12 -13.30
CA ALA A 230 7.90 3.45 -12.28
C ALA A 230 7.58 4.96 -12.24
N LYS A 231 8.52 5.85 -12.61
CA LYS A 231 8.31 7.31 -12.63
C LYS A 231 7.09 7.76 -13.45
N PRO A 232 6.93 7.40 -14.74
CA PRO A 232 5.78 7.81 -15.53
C PRO A 232 4.47 7.25 -14.96
N VAL A 233 4.49 6.04 -14.39
CA VAL A 233 3.31 5.44 -13.74
C VAL A 233 2.92 6.21 -12.49
N LYS A 234 3.90 6.55 -11.63
CA LYS A 234 3.69 7.38 -10.46
C LYS A 234 3.10 8.74 -10.83
N LYS A 235 3.68 9.39 -11.85
CA LYS A 235 3.19 10.66 -12.37
C LYS A 235 1.74 10.54 -12.87
N TRP A 236 1.44 9.53 -13.67
CA TRP A 236 0.09 9.28 -14.17
C TRP A 236 -0.93 9.07 -13.04
N LEU A 237 -0.59 8.29 -12.01
CA LEU A 237 -1.47 8.09 -10.85
C LEU A 237 -1.78 9.43 -10.16
N VAL A 238 -0.76 10.25 -9.89
CA VAL A 238 -0.91 11.56 -9.23
C VAL A 238 -1.73 12.53 -10.09
N GLU A 239 -1.43 12.63 -11.38
CA GLU A 239 -2.11 13.54 -12.31
C GLU A 239 -3.57 13.13 -12.57
N SER A 240 -3.91 11.86 -12.39
CA SER A 240 -5.30 11.36 -12.55
C SER A 240 -6.19 11.70 -11.34
N LEU A 241 -5.61 11.93 -10.16
CA LEU A 241 -6.37 12.15 -8.91
C LEU A 241 -7.37 13.31 -8.98
N PRO A 242 -7.02 14.52 -9.46
CA PRO A 242 -7.96 15.64 -9.48
C PRO A 242 -9.17 15.37 -10.37
N HIS A 243 -8.97 14.70 -11.50
CA HIS A 243 -10.05 14.36 -12.43
C HIS A 243 -11.00 13.31 -11.84
N LEU A 244 -10.45 12.23 -11.28
CA LEU A 244 -11.24 11.16 -10.65
C LEU A 244 -12.02 11.67 -9.42
N HIS A 245 -11.44 12.61 -8.67
CA HIS A 245 -12.13 13.24 -7.55
C HIS A 245 -13.27 14.14 -8.03
N ALA A 246 -13.07 14.92 -9.11
CA ALA A 246 -14.13 15.72 -9.70
C ALA A 246 -15.30 14.85 -10.22
N GLU A 247 -14.99 13.74 -10.90
CA GLU A 247 -15.98 12.78 -11.37
C GLU A 247 -16.77 12.15 -10.21
N ALA A 248 -16.09 11.77 -9.12
CA ALA A 248 -16.74 11.26 -7.92
C ALA A 248 -17.76 12.26 -7.36
N LEU A 249 -17.40 13.54 -7.27
CA LEU A 249 -18.30 14.59 -6.79
C LEU A 249 -19.49 14.83 -7.74
N GLU A 250 -19.31 14.68 -9.05
CA GLU A 250 -20.41 14.78 -10.03
C GLU A 250 -21.39 13.62 -9.91
N ILE A 251 -20.88 12.40 -9.75
CA ILE A 251 -21.69 11.20 -9.50
C ILE A 251 -22.51 11.37 -8.22
N GLU A 252 -21.90 11.85 -7.13
CA GLU A 252 -22.61 12.09 -5.88
C GLU A 252 -23.74 13.11 -6.01
N LYS A 253 -23.50 14.20 -6.76
CA LYS A 253 -24.53 15.22 -7.04
C LYS A 253 -25.67 14.65 -7.88
N ALA A 254 -25.35 13.89 -8.94
CA ALA A 254 -26.33 13.29 -9.84
C ALA A 254 -27.23 12.29 -9.12
N GLU A 255 -26.66 11.52 -8.19
CA GLU A 255 -27.37 10.54 -7.38
C GLU A 255 -28.13 11.17 -6.18
N GLY A 256 -28.17 12.52 -6.08
CA GLY A 256 -28.95 13.23 -5.07
C GLY A 256 -28.41 13.12 -3.64
N ARG A 257 -27.15 12.70 -3.47
CA ARG A 257 -26.51 12.41 -2.17
C ARG A 257 -26.21 13.65 -1.33
N THR A 258 -26.45 14.86 -1.85
CA THR A 258 -26.11 16.15 -1.19
C THR A 258 -27.17 16.71 -0.24
N LYS A 259 -28.34 16.08 -0.06
CA LYS A 259 -29.42 16.68 0.76
C LYS A 259 -29.31 16.47 2.28
N ASN A 260 -28.54 15.51 2.78
CA ASN A 260 -28.41 15.27 4.23
C ASN A 260 -26.95 15.02 4.66
N GLY A 261 -26.23 16.10 4.98
CA GLY A 261 -25.23 16.13 6.06
C GLY A 261 -24.06 15.14 6.00
N GLY A 262 -23.08 15.44 5.16
CA GLY A 262 -21.77 14.80 5.21
C GLY A 262 -20.83 15.48 4.25
N VAL A 263 -20.28 16.63 4.64
CA VAL A 263 -19.13 17.20 3.91
C VAL A 263 -18.02 16.16 4.01
N HIS A 264 -17.67 15.51 2.90
CA HIS A 264 -16.42 14.77 2.83
C HIS A 264 -15.32 15.76 3.27
N PRO A 265 -14.58 15.48 4.36
CA PRO A 265 -13.47 16.33 4.74
C PRO A 265 -12.57 16.42 3.51
N ILE A 266 -12.20 17.65 3.18
CA ILE A 266 -11.29 17.96 2.09
C ILE A 266 -9.98 17.23 2.40
N ILE A 267 -9.82 16.01 1.89
CA ILE A 267 -8.50 15.42 1.74
C ILE A 267 -7.89 16.24 0.61
N LYS A 268 -7.19 17.30 0.98
CA LYS A 268 -6.32 17.97 0.02
C LYS A 268 -5.41 16.88 -0.52
N PRO A 269 -5.37 16.63 -1.84
CA PRO A 269 -4.33 15.79 -2.39
C PRO A 269 -3.00 16.35 -1.88
N ALA A 270 -2.20 15.50 -1.25
CA ALA A 270 -0.83 15.85 -0.90
C ALA A 270 -0.07 15.98 -2.22
N LEU A 271 -0.13 17.19 -2.80
CA LEU A 271 0.71 17.63 -3.90
C LEU A 271 2.15 17.77 -3.42
#